data_AF-A0A8S1I0L9-F1
#
_entry.id   AF-A0A8S1I0L9-F1
#
_cell.length_a   1.000
_cell.length_b   1.000
_cell.length_c   1.000
_cell.angle_alpha   90.00
_cell.angle_beta   90.00
_cell.angle_gamma   90.00
#
_symmetry.space_group_name_H-M   'P 1'
#
loop_
_entity.id
_entity.type
_entity.pdbx_description
1 polymer ?
#
loop_
_entity_poly.entity_id
_entity_poly.type
_entity_poly.pdbx_seq_one_letter_code
_entity_poly.pdbx_strand_id
1 'polypeptide(L)'
;MPLQNLVAKKIFEDVIRPLKTDENGKQQWNVLVLDKFSSKMVSCCLKMSNLTEENISTVEDLHKKRQPIRNLDVIYLVSPTAESYKKAHIFFTTPCSDTLFRKLAQSRVSSFIKTLKEINLAFLPVESQVFSLNLPEVFPSFFGSQRSPKYRAPKFDEKLGKMAEQIATLCVLLEEYPAIRCRRLCDNNIELCIQIEEKLQNYKKDYPNMGKGYEKSRSQLIIVDRGFDFITPLLHEMTYQAMAQDLLTLNEDSILDENDPIWLAMRHNHIAVVSAHVGSKMKELQGREVAKMKSAKVKEISNIMKSLPAHQRIVQNFSAFIKATKTRVQL
;
A
#
# COMPACT_ATOMS: atom_id res chain seq x y z
N MET A 1 3.63 7.67 -13.98
CA MET A 1 3.41 6.23 -13.74
C MET A 1 2.62 6.09 -12.45
N PRO A 2 1.65 5.17 -12.33
CA PRO A 2 0.94 4.92 -11.08
C PRO A 2 1.90 4.58 -9.93
N LEU A 3 1.62 5.05 -8.72
CA LEU A 3 2.47 4.84 -7.55
C LEU A 3 2.68 3.33 -7.25
N GLN A 4 1.63 2.52 -7.35
CA GLN A 4 1.70 1.07 -7.17
C GLN A 4 2.72 0.43 -8.11
N ASN A 5 2.73 0.83 -9.39
CA ASN A 5 3.65 0.30 -10.39
C ASN A 5 5.10 0.70 -10.09
N LEU A 6 5.34 1.90 -9.58
CA LEU A 6 6.68 2.34 -9.17
C LEU A 6 7.21 1.50 -8.00
N VAL A 7 6.37 1.26 -6.98
CA VAL A 7 6.73 0.41 -5.84
C VAL A 7 6.98 -1.03 -6.30
N ALA A 8 6.08 -1.60 -7.10
CA ALA A 8 6.23 -2.94 -7.65
C ALA A 8 7.52 -3.09 -8.47
N LYS A 9 7.81 -2.14 -9.35
CA LYS A 9 9.03 -2.11 -10.15
C LYS A 9 10.28 -2.11 -9.26
N LYS A 10 10.32 -1.25 -8.25
CA LYS A 10 11.44 -1.16 -7.32
C LYS A 10 11.64 -2.45 -6.53
N ILE A 11 10.56 -3.08 -6.04
CA ILE A 11 10.65 -4.38 -5.35
C ILE A 11 11.20 -5.45 -6.29
N PHE A 12 10.73 -5.52 -7.53
CA PHE A 12 11.26 -6.51 -8.48
C PHE A 12 12.72 -6.27 -8.83
N GLU A 13 13.11 -5.04 -9.13
CA GLU A 13 14.46 -4.71 -9.59
C GLU A 13 15.51 -4.76 -8.47
N ASP A 14 15.18 -4.27 -7.27
CA ASP A 14 16.16 -4.14 -6.19
C ASP A 14 16.19 -5.37 -5.26
N VAL A 15 15.07 -6.11 -5.14
CA VAL A 15 14.92 -7.20 -4.17
C VAL A 15 14.87 -8.58 -4.83
N ILE A 16 13.96 -8.78 -5.79
CA ILE A 16 13.64 -10.14 -6.27
C ILE A 16 14.56 -10.58 -7.42
N ARG A 17 14.63 -9.82 -8.51
CA ARG A 17 15.39 -10.18 -9.72
C ARG A 17 16.89 -10.41 -9.48
N PRO A 18 17.58 -9.63 -8.63
CA PRO A 18 18.98 -9.88 -8.32
C PRO A 18 19.25 -11.25 -7.68
N LEU A 19 18.21 -11.88 -7.11
CA LEU A 19 18.29 -13.16 -6.41
C LEU A 19 17.63 -14.31 -7.18
N LYS A 20 17.26 -14.08 -8.44
CA LYS A 20 16.58 -15.07 -9.29
C LYS A 20 17.50 -16.20 -9.75
N THR A 21 18.78 -15.92 -9.85
CA THR A 21 19.83 -16.86 -10.29
C THR A 21 20.87 -17.03 -9.20
N ASP A 22 21.29 -18.27 -8.98
CA ASP A 22 22.40 -18.61 -8.11
C ASP A 22 23.75 -18.19 -8.72
N GLU A 23 24.84 -18.27 -7.94
CA GLU A 23 26.22 -17.93 -8.35
C GLU A 23 26.67 -18.70 -9.62
N ASN A 24 26.07 -19.86 -9.87
CA ASN A 24 26.31 -20.71 -11.04
C ASN A 24 25.39 -20.40 -12.25
N GLY A 25 24.60 -19.32 -12.20
CA GLY A 25 23.67 -18.92 -13.26
C GLY A 25 22.41 -19.77 -13.37
N LYS A 26 22.18 -20.70 -12.43
CA LYS A 26 21.00 -21.56 -12.40
C LYS A 26 19.81 -20.83 -11.77
N GLN A 27 18.62 -20.99 -12.33
CA GLN A 27 17.40 -20.47 -11.72
C GLN A 27 17.16 -21.11 -10.34
N GLN A 28 16.90 -20.26 -9.35
CA GLN A 28 16.65 -20.65 -7.98
C GLN A 28 15.27 -20.18 -7.54
N TRP A 29 14.59 -21.02 -6.76
CA TRP A 29 13.33 -20.66 -6.09
C TRP A 29 13.62 -20.10 -4.70
N ASN A 30 12.93 -19.03 -4.34
CA ASN A 30 13.12 -18.34 -3.08
C ASN A 30 11.83 -18.27 -2.27
N VAL A 31 11.99 -18.12 -0.95
CA VAL A 31 10.89 -17.87 -0.02
C VAL A 31 10.90 -16.41 0.38
N LEU A 32 9.78 -15.71 0.20
CA LEU A 32 9.64 -14.32 0.60
C LEU A 32 9.01 -14.24 2.00
N VAL A 33 9.73 -13.66 2.96
CA VAL A 33 9.25 -13.45 4.33
C VAL A 33 9.00 -11.98 4.55
N LEU A 34 7.77 -11.64 4.97
CA LEU A 34 7.30 -10.28 5.15
C LEU A 34 6.86 -10.05 6.60
N ASP A 35 7.10 -8.86 7.13
CA ASP A 35 6.43 -8.40 8.36
C ASP A 35 5.01 -7.90 8.04
N LYS A 36 4.26 -7.49 9.07
CA LYS A 36 2.89 -6.99 8.88
C LYS A 36 2.80 -5.78 7.94
N PHE A 37 3.81 -4.90 7.96
CA PHE A 37 3.82 -3.69 7.16
C PHE A 37 4.14 -3.99 5.69
N SER A 38 5.24 -4.68 5.45
CA SER A 38 5.68 -5.14 4.13
C SER A 38 4.66 -6.05 3.47
N SER A 39 3.98 -6.91 4.24
CA SER A 39 2.88 -7.75 3.73
C SER A 39 1.78 -6.90 3.13
N LYS A 40 1.33 -5.85 3.84
CA LYS A 40 0.36 -4.89 3.31
C LYS A 40 0.91 -4.16 2.09
N MET A 41 2.15 -3.67 2.16
CA MET A 41 2.78 -2.95 1.04
C MET A 41 2.84 -3.79 -0.24
N VAL A 42 3.29 -5.05 -0.14
CA VAL A 42 3.35 -6.00 -1.26
C VAL A 42 1.94 -6.31 -1.78
N SER A 43 0.96 -6.51 -0.89
CA SER A 43 -0.42 -6.78 -1.31
C SER A 43 -1.07 -5.64 -2.09
N CYS A 44 -0.65 -4.38 -1.85
CA CYS A 44 -1.17 -3.21 -2.57
C CYS A 44 -0.68 -3.13 -4.03
N CYS A 45 0.46 -3.70 -4.37
CA CYS A 45 1.09 -3.49 -5.68
C CYS A 45 1.46 -4.78 -6.44
N LEU A 46 1.42 -5.95 -5.79
CA LEU A 46 1.85 -7.22 -6.39
C LEU A 46 0.80 -8.32 -6.18
N LYS A 47 0.48 -9.03 -7.27
CA LYS A 47 -0.31 -10.26 -7.21
C LYS A 47 0.60 -11.46 -6.99
N MET A 48 0.02 -12.54 -6.43
CA MET A 48 0.74 -13.80 -6.26
C MET A 48 1.29 -14.35 -7.58
N SER A 49 0.55 -14.19 -8.68
CA SER A 49 1.02 -14.59 -10.02
C SER A 49 2.33 -13.90 -10.42
N ASN A 50 2.47 -12.60 -10.14
CA ASN A 50 3.68 -11.85 -10.47
C ASN A 50 4.89 -12.28 -9.62
N LEU A 51 4.64 -12.69 -8.38
CA LEU A 51 5.69 -13.23 -7.50
C LEU A 51 6.14 -14.62 -7.98
N THR A 52 5.21 -15.49 -8.36
CA THR A 52 5.53 -16.84 -8.88
C THR A 52 6.30 -16.77 -10.20
N GLU A 53 5.98 -15.82 -11.09
CA GLU A 53 6.71 -15.57 -12.36
C GLU A 53 8.18 -15.16 -12.14
N GLU A 54 8.50 -14.62 -10.96
CA GLU A 54 9.85 -14.19 -10.57
C GLU A 54 10.50 -15.17 -9.58
N ASN A 55 10.10 -16.44 -9.61
CA ASN A 55 10.65 -17.56 -8.83
C ASN A 55 10.46 -17.45 -7.31
N ILE A 56 9.42 -16.75 -6.85
CA ILE A 56 9.01 -16.81 -5.44
C ILE A 56 8.04 -17.98 -5.26
N SER A 57 8.42 -18.96 -4.44
CA SER A 57 7.63 -20.18 -4.23
C SER A 57 6.50 -19.98 -3.23
N THR A 58 6.76 -19.27 -2.13
CA THR A 58 5.77 -18.99 -1.09
C THR A 58 6.08 -17.66 -0.41
N VAL A 59 5.02 -17.02 0.10
CA VAL A 59 5.07 -15.81 0.90
C VAL A 59 4.67 -16.14 2.33
N GLU A 60 5.56 -15.87 3.27
CA GLU A 60 5.41 -16.24 4.68
C GLU A 60 5.39 -15.01 5.58
N ASP A 61 4.66 -15.10 6.69
CA ASP A 61 4.62 -14.06 7.72
C ASP A 61 5.79 -14.27 8.71
N LEU A 62 6.53 -13.19 8.96
CA LEU A 62 7.67 -13.17 9.88
C LEU A 62 7.30 -13.65 11.29
N HIS A 63 6.12 -13.26 11.79
CA HIS A 63 5.70 -13.50 13.18
C HIS A 63 4.97 -14.83 13.37
N LYS A 64 4.62 -15.54 12.29
CA LYS A 64 3.98 -16.86 12.37
C LYS A 64 5.03 -17.97 12.46
N LYS A 65 4.66 -19.08 13.12
CA LYS A 65 5.51 -20.29 13.16
C LYS A 65 5.57 -20.91 11.76
N ARG A 66 6.75 -20.87 11.16
CA ARG A 66 7.03 -21.37 9.81
C ARG A 66 7.55 -22.80 9.83
N GLN A 67 7.24 -23.56 8.79
CA GLN A 67 7.88 -24.85 8.57
C GLN A 67 9.34 -24.65 8.12
N PRO A 68 10.29 -25.46 8.60
CA PRO A 68 11.70 -25.30 8.25
C PRO A 68 11.97 -25.74 6.80
N ILE A 69 12.13 -24.78 5.89
CA ILE A 69 12.53 -25.03 4.50
C ILE A 69 14.06 -24.97 4.44
N ARG A 70 14.72 -26.11 4.21
CA ARG A 70 16.19 -26.23 4.27
C ARG A 70 16.90 -25.96 2.94
N ASN A 71 16.19 -26.08 1.81
CA ASN A 71 16.80 -26.12 0.48
C ASN A 71 16.55 -24.85 -0.35
N LEU A 72 15.78 -23.89 0.16
CA LEU A 72 15.51 -22.61 -0.51
C LEU A 72 16.17 -21.48 0.26
N ASP A 73 16.60 -20.45 -0.45
CA ASP A 73 17.06 -19.22 0.18
C ASP A 73 15.87 -18.35 0.55
N VAL A 74 16.06 -17.56 1.61
CA VAL A 74 15.01 -16.75 2.20
C VAL A 74 15.31 -15.27 1.99
N ILE A 75 14.35 -14.57 1.40
CA ILE A 75 14.36 -13.13 1.19
C ILE A 75 13.48 -12.50 2.27
N TYR A 76 14.06 -11.71 3.16
CA TYR A 76 13.35 -10.95 4.18
C TYR A 76 13.16 -9.54 3.66
N LEU A 77 11.90 -9.12 3.50
CA LEU A 77 11.54 -7.74 3.22
C LEU A 77 10.76 -7.20 4.42
N VAL A 78 11.45 -6.46 5.30
CA VAL A 78 10.96 -6.20 6.67
C VAL A 78 11.37 -4.81 7.15
N SER A 79 10.66 -4.31 8.14
CA SER A 79 11.08 -3.13 8.90
C SER A 79 12.24 -3.50 9.84
N PRO A 80 13.24 -2.62 10.03
CA PRO A 80 14.39 -2.89 10.88
C PRO A 80 13.95 -3.07 12.33
N THR A 81 13.81 -4.33 12.76
CA THR A 81 13.38 -4.73 14.09
C THR A 81 14.35 -5.75 14.67
N ALA A 82 14.35 -5.88 16.01
CA ALA A 82 15.23 -6.79 16.74
C ALA A 82 14.70 -8.25 16.72
N GLU A 83 14.38 -8.77 15.53
CA GLU A 83 13.89 -10.13 15.35
C GLU A 83 14.98 -11.08 14.83
N SER A 84 14.75 -12.39 15.02
CA SER A 84 15.73 -13.44 14.67
C SER A 84 15.60 -13.86 13.22
N TYR A 85 16.53 -13.45 12.36
CA TYR A 85 16.61 -13.91 10.97
C TYR A 85 17.35 -15.25 10.88
N LYS A 86 17.11 -16.02 9.82
CA LYS A 86 17.81 -17.29 9.53
C LYS A 86 18.20 -17.31 8.06
N LYS A 87 19.47 -17.62 7.75
CA LYS A 87 20.06 -17.85 6.41
C LYS A 87 19.40 -17.02 5.31
N ALA A 88 19.85 -15.77 5.17
CA ALA A 88 18.98 -14.69 4.72
C ALA A 88 19.63 -13.69 3.76
N HIS A 89 18.87 -13.31 2.73
CA HIS A 89 18.97 -12.00 2.12
C HIS A 89 18.00 -11.07 2.86
N ILE A 90 18.49 -9.98 3.44
CA ILE A 90 17.70 -9.06 4.26
C ILE A 90 17.62 -7.70 3.56
N PHE A 91 16.39 -7.24 3.36
CA PHE A 91 16.06 -5.95 2.78
C PHE A 91 15.22 -5.16 3.79
N PHE A 92 15.79 -4.07 4.31
CA PHE A 92 15.09 -3.19 5.22
C PHE A 92 14.28 -2.13 4.49
N THR A 93 13.01 -1.96 4.89
CA THR A 93 12.10 -0.94 4.34
C THR A 93 12.52 0.49 4.66
N THR A 94 13.12 0.72 5.82
CA THR A 94 13.68 2.01 6.27
C THR A 94 15.15 1.86 6.65
N PRO A 95 15.89 2.97 6.79
CA PRO A 95 17.24 2.94 7.33
C PRO A 95 17.29 2.25 8.70
N CYS A 96 18.29 1.39 8.88
CA CYS A 96 18.51 0.66 10.12
C CYS A 96 19.39 1.48 11.06
N SER A 97 18.92 1.74 12.28
CA SER A 97 19.74 2.47 13.26
C SER A 97 21.04 1.73 13.57
N ASP A 98 22.13 2.47 13.81
CA ASP A 98 23.43 1.92 14.22
C ASP A 98 23.34 0.94 15.39
N THR A 99 22.43 1.22 16.34
CA THR A 99 22.24 0.37 17.51
C THR A 99 21.68 -1.01 17.14
N LEU A 100 20.71 -1.06 16.24
CA LEU A 100 20.13 -2.30 15.73
C LEU A 100 21.11 -3.01 14.79
N PHE A 101 21.81 -2.26 13.94
CA PHE A 101 22.81 -2.80 13.04
C PHE A 101 23.96 -3.49 13.82
N ARG A 102 24.49 -2.85 14.87
CA ARG A 102 25.51 -3.46 15.74
C ARG A 102 25.01 -4.71 16.44
N LYS A 103 23.76 -4.70 16.93
CA LYS A 103 23.14 -5.89 17.52
C LYS A 103 23.01 -7.03 16.51
N LEU A 104 22.62 -6.72 15.27
CA LEU A 104 22.54 -7.71 14.19
C LEU A 104 23.91 -8.29 13.86
N ALA A 105 24.94 -7.44 13.77
CA ALA A 105 26.32 -7.85 13.49
C ALA A 105 26.89 -8.78 14.58
N GLN A 106 26.57 -8.53 15.84
CA GLN A 106 26.98 -9.35 17.00
C GLN A 106 26.16 -10.63 17.17
N SER A 107 25.02 -10.75 16.47
CA SER A 107 24.15 -11.91 16.59
C SER A 107 24.74 -13.13 15.85
N ARG A 108 24.33 -14.34 16.27
CA ARG A 108 24.68 -15.59 15.55
C ARG A 108 24.16 -15.64 14.11
N VAL A 109 23.26 -14.72 13.75
CA VAL A 109 22.64 -14.66 12.44
C VAL A 109 23.59 -14.03 11.42
N SER A 110 24.53 -13.19 11.85
CA SER A 110 25.43 -12.45 10.96
C SER A 110 26.22 -13.36 10.01
N SER A 111 26.67 -14.52 10.48
CA SER A 111 27.36 -15.53 9.65
C SER A 111 26.50 -16.16 8.56
N PHE A 112 25.17 -15.97 8.61
CA PHE A 112 24.23 -16.53 7.66
C PHE A 112 23.60 -15.46 6.74
N ILE A 113 23.97 -14.18 6.90
CA ILE A 113 23.47 -13.09 6.06
C ILE A 113 24.29 -13.07 4.76
N LYS A 114 23.61 -13.29 3.62
CA LYS A 114 24.22 -13.20 2.28
C LYS A 114 24.15 -11.78 1.71
N THR A 115 23.06 -11.07 1.99
CA THR A 115 22.83 -9.72 1.50
C THR A 115 22.12 -8.92 2.57
N LEU A 116 22.54 -7.68 2.77
CA LEU A 116 21.90 -6.73 3.66
C LEU A 116 21.82 -5.39 2.93
N LYS A 117 20.60 -4.96 2.58
CA LYS A 117 20.35 -3.71 1.85
C LYS A 117 19.17 -2.96 2.44
N GLU A 118 19.16 -1.65 2.23
CA GLU A 118 18.04 -0.77 2.56
C GLU A 118 17.37 -0.36 1.27
N ILE A 119 16.05 -0.54 1.18
CA ILE A 119 15.29 -0.24 -0.04
C ILE A 119 14.63 1.14 0.01
N ASN A 120 14.53 1.77 1.19
CA ASN A 120 13.89 3.06 1.39
C ASN A 120 12.47 3.08 0.79
N LEU A 121 11.62 2.15 1.22
CA LEU A 121 10.21 2.02 0.86
C LEU A 121 9.40 1.77 2.13
N ALA A 122 8.84 2.84 2.69
CA ALA A 122 8.21 2.78 4.00
C ALA A 122 6.81 3.41 4.04
N PHE A 123 6.05 3.29 2.95
CA PHE A 123 4.63 3.67 2.89
C PHE A 123 3.82 2.63 2.11
N LEU A 124 2.50 2.66 2.24
CA LEU A 124 1.58 1.82 1.47
C LEU A 124 1.09 2.58 0.24
N PRO A 125 1.29 2.06 -1.00
CA PRO A 125 0.72 2.64 -2.21
C PRO A 125 -0.75 2.21 -2.36
N VAL A 126 -1.65 2.85 -1.60
CA VAL A 126 -3.07 2.47 -1.53
C VAL A 126 -3.74 2.56 -2.90
N GLU A 127 -3.46 3.63 -3.65
CA GLU A 127 -3.93 3.85 -5.01
C GLU A 127 -2.81 4.46 -5.86
N SER A 128 -3.05 4.61 -7.16
CA SER A 128 -2.16 5.25 -8.12
C SER A 128 -1.66 6.64 -7.71
N GLN A 129 -2.44 7.38 -6.91
CA GLN A 129 -2.13 8.73 -6.42
C GLN A 129 -2.33 8.90 -4.91
N VAL A 130 -2.61 7.82 -4.17
CA VAL A 130 -2.87 7.86 -2.72
C VAL A 130 -1.90 6.94 -2.02
N PHE A 131 -1.25 7.44 -0.97
CA PHE A 131 -0.39 6.66 -0.10
C PHE A 131 -0.84 6.78 1.36
N SER A 132 -0.45 5.79 2.16
CA SER A 132 -0.68 5.78 3.61
C SER A 132 0.58 5.42 4.36
N LEU A 133 0.85 6.11 5.47
CA LEU A 133 1.93 5.76 6.39
C LEU A 133 1.58 4.55 7.28
N ASN A 134 0.29 4.19 7.33
CA ASN A 134 -0.26 3.12 8.14
C ASN A 134 0.10 3.22 9.63
N LEU A 135 -0.09 4.41 10.20
CA LEU A 135 0.17 4.72 11.62
C LEU A 135 -1.11 5.19 12.34
N PRO A 136 -2.12 4.32 12.56
CA PRO A 136 -3.35 4.72 13.26
C PRO A 136 -3.10 5.23 14.69
N GLU A 137 -2.02 4.79 15.33
CA GLU A 137 -1.61 5.19 16.67
C GLU A 137 -1.12 6.64 16.77
N VAL A 138 -0.92 7.32 15.64
CA VAL A 138 -0.50 8.72 15.58
C VAL A 138 -1.67 9.65 15.91
N PHE A 139 -2.88 9.34 15.45
CA PHE A 139 -4.03 10.24 15.64
C PHE A 139 -4.32 10.54 17.12
N PRO A 140 -4.41 9.54 18.03
CA PRO A 140 -4.59 9.82 19.46
C PRO A 140 -3.42 10.56 20.08
N SER A 141 -2.20 10.37 19.56
CA SER A 141 -1.01 11.07 20.05
C SER A 141 -1.00 12.55 19.69
N PHE A 142 -1.56 12.93 18.54
CA PHE A 142 -1.66 14.33 18.13
C PHE A 142 -2.88 15.04 18.72
N PHE A 143 -4.02 14.33 18.85
CA PHE A 143 -5.29 14.96 19.17
C PHE A 143 -5.91 14.56 20.52
N GLY A 144 -5.37 13.55 21.21
CA GLY A 144 -5.91 13.04 22.48
C GLY A 144 -5.61 13.94 23.70
N SER A 145 -6.21 13.62 24.86
CA SER A 145 -6.17 14.45 26.09
C SER A 145 -4.78 14.69 26.70
N GLN A 146 -3.73 14.01 26.23
CA GLN A 146 -2.34 14.15 26.71
C GLN A 146 -1.60 15.32 26.01
N ARG A 147 -2.30 16.42 25.73
CA ARG A 147 -1.78 17.60 25.00
C ARG A 147 -0.79 18.46 25.77
N SER A 148 -0.55 18.20 27.05
CA SER A 148 0.29 19.08 27.85
C SER A 148 1.73 19.06 27.30
N PRO A 149 2.31 20.21 26.89
CA PRO A 149 3.71 20.29 26.45
C PRO A 149 4.70 19.81 27.52
N LYS A 150 4.30 19.85 28.80
CA LYS A 150 5.08 19.36 29.94
C LYS A 150 5.16 17.83 30.02
N TYR A 151 4.30 17.12 29.28
CA TYR A 151 4.23 15.65 29.24
C TYR A 151 4.39 15.13 27.80
N ARG A 152 5.13 15.85 26.96
CA ARG A 152 5.54 15.35 25.66
C ARG A 152 6.38 14.10 25.87
N ALA A 153 5.79 12.94 25.61
CA ALA A 153 6.49 11.68 25.78
C ALA A 153 7.58 11.58 24.71
N PRO A 154 8.80 11.08 25.03
CA PRO A 154 9.83 10.78 24.02
C PRO A 154 9.33 9.92 22.85
N LYS A 155 8.30 9.10 23.11
CA LYS A 155 7.60 8.30 22.11
C LYS A 155 6.86 9.12 21.05
N PHE A 156 6.55 10.38 21.30
CA PHE A 156 5.92 11.28 20.33
C PHE A 156 6.93 11.75 19.28
N ASP A 157 8.13 12.14 19.72
CA ASP A 157 9.22 12.57 18.83
C ASP A 157 9.68 11.42 17.93
N GLU A 158 9.74 10.20 18.49
CA GLU A 158 10.00 8.99 17.72
C GLU A 158 8.94 8.76 16.64
N LYS A 159 7.65 8.99 16.94
CA LYS A 159 6.56 8.88 15.95
C LYS A 159 6.66 9.94 14.86
N LEU A 160 6.97 11.19 15.22
CA LEU A 160 7.21 12.26 14.25
C LEU A 160 8.39 11.93 13.33
N GLY A 161 9.50 11.45 13.91
CA GLY A 161 10.68 11.04 13.15
C GLY A 161 10.37 9.88 12.20
N LYS A 162 9.55 8.92 12.64
CA LYS A 162 9.07 7.83 11.79
C LYS A 162 8.21 8.35 10.64
N MET A 163 7.28 9.27 10.89
CA MET A 163 6.48 9.89 9.83
C MET A 163 7.35 10.64 8.82
N ALA A 164 8.32 11.42 9.31
CA ALA A 164 9.24 12.17 8.47
C ALA A 164 10.07 11.24 7.57
N GLU A 165 10.61 10.16 8.15
CA GLU A 165 11.34 9.13 7.42
C GLU A 165 10.47 8.51 6.32
N GLN A 166 9.26 8.06 6.65
CA GLN A 166 8.37 7.42 5.68
C GLN A 166 7.98 8.37 4.54
N ILE A 167 7.69 9.64 4.83
CA ILE A 167 7.40 10.66 3.81
C ILE A 167 8.65 10.90 2.94
N ALA A 168 9.84 10.95 3.54
CA ALA A 168 11.08 11.09 2.78
C ALA A 168 11.31 9.91 1.82
N THR A 169 11.01 8.67 2.24
CA THR A 169 11.12 7.50 1.35
C THR A 169 10.21 7.60 0.11
N LEU A 170 9.03 8.23 0.22
CA LEU A 170 8.17 8.51 -0.92
C LEU A 170 8.83 9.48 -1.90
N CYS A 171 9.40 10.57 -1.40
CA CYS A 171 10.14 11.53 -2.22
C CYS A 171 11.34 10.88 -2.91
N VAL A 172 12.05 9.96 -2.22
CA VAL A 172 13.14 9.17 -2.80
C VAL A 172 12.64 8.32 -3.96
N LEU A 173 11.54 7.58 -3.79
CA LEU A 173 10.97 6.75 -4.86
C LEU A 173 10.58 7.58 -6.09
N LEU A 174 9.97 8.75 -5.89
CA LEU A 174 9.56 9.65 -6.97
C LEU A 174 10.73 10.46 -7.54
N GLU A 175 11.92 10.35 -6.93
CA GLU A 175 13.10 11.18 -7.20
C GLU A 175 12.76 12.69 -7.15
N GLU A 176 11.97 13.10 -6.16
CA GLU A 176 11.49 14.47 -5.95
C GLU A 176 12.20 15.14 -4.77
N TYR A 177 12.54 16.43 -4.91
CA TYR A 177 13.03 17.27 -3.81
C TYR A 177 12.13 18.50 -3.68
N PRO A 178 10.90 18.34 -3.14
CA PRO A 178 9.88 19.36 -3.19
C PRO A 178 10.13 20.51 -2.21
N ALA A 179 9.62 21.70 -2.53
CA ALA A 179 9.53 22.78 -1.56
C ALA A 179 8.48 22.45 -0.48
N ILE A 180 8.92 22.35 0.78
CA ILE A 180 8.06 21.96 1.90
C ILE A 180 7.28 23.17 2.41
N ARG A 181 5.97 23.00 2.60
CA ARG A 181 5.07 24.02 3.15
C ARG A 181 4.18 23.39 4.22
N CYS A 182 3.88 24.13 5.28
CA CYS A 182 2.93 23.71 6.31
C CYS A 182 1.89 24.77 6.66
N ARG A 183 0.73 24.30 7.12
CA ARG A 183 -0.24 25.14 7.81
C ARG A 183 0.31 25.55 9.18
N ARG A 184 0.58 26.85 9.36
CA ARG A 184 1.21 27.45 10.56
C ARG A 184 0.36 27.40 11.83
N LEU A 185 -0.91 27.01 11.76
CA LEU A 185 -1.82 27.00 12.91
C LEU A 185 -1.61 25.81 13.86
N CYS A 186 -0.61 24.96 13.60
CA CYS A 186 -0.29 23.79 14.40
C CYS A 186 1.24 23.63 14.48
N ASP A 187 1.81 23.76 15.68
CA ASP A 187 3.26 23.69 15.90
C ASP A 187 3.86 22.33 15.47
N ASN A 188 3.10 21.24 15.66
CA ASN A 188 3.53 19.91 15.23
C ASN A 188 3.72 19.80 13.71
N ASN A 189 2.99 20.61 12.91
CA ASN A 189 3.20 20.63 11.45
C ASN A 189 4.55 21.25 11.10
N ILE A 190 4.95 22.30 11.82
CA ILE A 190 6.24 22.98 11.61
C ILE A 190 7.37 22.02 11.95
N GLU A 191 7.27 21.34 13.08
CA GLU A 191 8.27 20.37 13.49
C GLU A 191 8.38 19.17 12.53
N LEU A 192 7.25 18.63 12.08
CA LEU A 192 7.25 17.58 11.07
C LEU A 192 7.90 18.05 9.76
N CYS A 193 7.66 19.29 9.33
CA CYS A 193 8.31 19.86 8.15
C CYS A 193 9.83 19.95 8.30
N ILE A 194 10.32 20.42 9.46
CA ILE A 194 11.76 20.50 9.75
C ILE A 194 12.38 19.09 9.69
N GLN A 195 11.74 18.11 10.34
CA GLN A 195 12.25 16.74 10.32
C GLN A 195 12.23 16.13 8.91
N ILE A 196 11.19 16.36 8.10
CA ILE A 196 11.15 15.91 6.70
C ILE A 196 12.30 16.56 5.91
N GLU A 197 12.53 17.86 6.10
CA GLU A 197 13.61 18.57 5.42
C GLU A 197 14.98 17.97 5.74
N GLU A 198 15.26 17.71 7.02
CA GLU A 198 16.50 17.06 7.45
C GLU A 198 16.67 15.67 6.81
N LYS A 199 15.60 14.88 6.72
CA LYS A 199 15.64 13.57 6.05
C LYS A 199 15.91 13.68 4.56
N LEU A 200 15.24 14.60 3.86
CA LEU A 200 15.45 14.83 2.43
C LEU A 200 16.87 15.35 2.15
N GLN A 201 17.40 16.26 2.99
CA GLN A 201 18.77 16.75 2.86
C GLN A 201 19.79 15.61 2.98
N ASN A 202 19.55 14.64 3.88
CA ASN A 202 20.41 13.47 3.99
C ASN A 202 20.29 12.56 2.76
N TYR A 203 19.08 12.23 2.32
CA TYR A 203 18.88 11.45 1.10
C TYR A 203 19.45 12.13 -0.16
N LYS A 204 19.43 13.45 -0.23
CA LYS A 204 19.99 14.21 -1.35
C LYS A 204 21.50 14.00 -1.53
N LYS A 205 22.23 13.65 -0.46
CA LYS A 205 23.66 13.29 -0.52
C LYS A 205 23.87 12.00 -1.31
N ASP A 206 23.03 11.01 -1.06
CA ASP A 206 23.10 9.68 -1.71
C ASP A 206 22.42 9.67 -3.08
N TYR A 207 21.42 10.53 -3.29
CA TYR A 207 20.64 10.67 -4.52
C TYR A 207 20.79 12.07 -5.13
N PRO A 208 21.96 12.43 -5.70
CA PRO A 208 22.23 13.80 -6.16
C PRO A 208 21.29 14.26 -7.28
N ASN A 209 20.68 13.34 -8.02
CA ASN A 209 19.73 13.64 -9.11
C ASN A 209 18.29 13.90 -8.64
N MET A 210 17.97 13.67 -7.36
CA MET A 210 16.64 13.91 -6.80
C MET A 210 16.20 15.36 -7.03
N GLY A 211 15.02 15.61 -7.59
CA GLY A 211 14.53 16.96 -7.86
C GLY A 211 15.25 17.72 -8.98
N LYS A 212 16.13 17.07 -9.76
CA LYS A 212 16.69 17.68 -10.98
C LYS A 212 15.67 17.61 -12.13
N GLY A 213 15.54 18.72 -12.85
CA GLY A 213 14.62 18.86 -13.99
C GLY A 213 13.65 20.04 -13.79
N TYR A 214 13.21 20.62 -14.90
CA TYR A 214 12.36 21.82 -14.88
C TYR A 214 11.00 21.57 -14.18
N GLU A 215 10.42 20.38 -14.35
CA GLU A 215 9.16 20.04 -13.70
C GLU A 215 9.35 19.76 -12.20
N LYS A 216 10.37 18.96 -11.85
CA LYS A 216 10.65 18.56 -10.47
C LYS A 216 11.07 19.72 -9.56
N SER A 217 11.69 20.77 -10.11
CA SER A 217 12.07 21.96 -9.33
C SER A 217 10.87 22.78 -8.85
N ARG A 218 9.67 22.52 -9.39
CA ARG A 218 8.41 23.20 -9.02
C ARG A 218 7.56 22.39 -8.05
N SER A 219 7.97 21.17 -7.72
CA SER A 219 7.26 20.27 -6.82
C SER A 219 7.10 20.88 -5.43
N GLN A 220 5.95 20.64 -4.81
CA GLN A 220 5.65 21.11 -3.45
C GLN A 220 5.12 19.97 -2.60
N LEU A 221 5.51 19.95 -1.33
CA LEU A 221 4.99 19.04 -0.32
C LEU A 221 4.28 19.87 0.74
N ILE A 222 2.96 19.73 0.83
CA ILE A 222 2.11 20.50 1.74
C ILE A 222 1.69 19.62 2.91
N ILE A 223 2.06 20.02 4.12
CA ILE A 223 1.71 19.37 5.38
C ILE A 223 0.54 20.10 6.04
N VAL A 224 -0.53 19.36 6.30
CA VAL A 224 -1.75 19.83 6.96
C VAL A 224 -2.13 18.90 8.11
N ASP A 225 -2.63 19.47 9.20
CA ASP A 225 -3.22 18.72 10.31
C ASP A 225 -4.71 18.47 10.04
N ARG A 226 -5.29 17.38 10.57
CA ARG A 226 -6.73 17.05 10.38
C ARG A 226 -7.69 18.18 10.78
N GLY A 227 -7.29 19.05 11.70
CA GLY A 227 -8.07 20.21 12.14
C GLY A 227 -8.24 21.29 11.07
N PHE A 228 -7.55 21.18 9.92
CA PHE A 228 -7.72 22.12 8.82
C PHE A 228 -9.12 22.10 8.21
N ASP A 229 -9.75 20.92 8.22
CA ASP A 229 -11.08 20.65 7.71
C ASP A 229 -11.66 19.48 8.53
N PHE A 230 -12.62 19.78 9.39
CA PHE A 230 -13.33 18.78 10.19
C PHE A 230 -14.70 18.41 9.60
N ILE A 231 -15.13 19.11 8.54
CA ILE A 231 -16.46 18.91 7.95
C ILE A 231 -16.41 17.72 7.00
N THR A 232 -15.49 17.73 6.04
CA THR A 232 -15.43 16.71 4.96
C THR A 232 -15.38 15.26 5.47
N PRO A 233 -14.62 14.89 6.53
CA PRO A 233 -14.60 13.51 7.03
C PRO A 233 -15.88 13.03 7.71
N LEU A 234 -16.75 13.97 8.10
CA LEU A 234 -17.99 13.67 8.80
C LEU A 234 -19.20 13.65 7.86
N LEU A 235 -19.03 14.13 6.62
CA LEU A 235 -20.09 14.13 5.63
C LEU A 235 -20.30 12.73 5.04
N HIS A 236 -21.57 12.36 4.87
CA HIS A 236 -21.96 11.21 4.06
C HIS A 236 -21.80 11.55 2.58
N GLU A 237 -20.66 11.15 2.02
CA GLU A 237 -20.31 11.50 0.65
C GLU A 237 -20.99 10.57 -0.37
N MET A 238 -21.46 11.15 -1.48
CA MET A 238 -22.30 10.44 -2.47
C MET A 238 -21.54 9.86 -3.67
N THR A 239 -20.20 9.91 -3.62
CA THR A 239 -19.35 9.22 -4.61
C THR A 239 -19.24 7.74 -4.26
N TYR A 240 -19.15 6.87 -5.27
CA TYR A 240 -19.25 5.43 -5.07
C TYR A 240 -18.26 4.87 -4.04
N GLN A 241 -16.99 5.25 -4.14
CA GLN A 241 -15.96 4.78 -3.21
C GLN A 241 -16.18 5.25 -1.79
N ALA A 242 -16.40 6.56 -1.60
CA ALA A 242 -16.58 7.13 -0.27
C ALA A 242 -17.84 6.56 0.40
N MET A 243 -18.95 6.51 -0.34
CA MET A 243 -20.21 5.95 0.13
C MET A 243 -20.09 4.46 0.47
N ALA A 244 -19.34 3.69 -0.32
CA ALA A 244 -19.12 2.27 -0.06
C ALA A 244 -18.30 2.03 1.21
N GLN A 245 -17.23 2.79 1.41
CA GLN A 245 -16.37 2.68 2.60
C GLN A 245 -17.09 3.11 3.88
N ASP A 246 -17.99 4.08 3.79
CA ASP A 246 -18.76 4.61 4.90
C ASP A 246 -19.95 3.71 5.27
N LEU A 247 -20.72 3.23 4.28
CA LEU A 247 -21.96 2.49 4.55
C LEU A 247 -21.81 0.97 4.61
N LEU A 248 -20.76 0.41 3.99
CA LEU A 248 -20.55 -1.04 3.96
C LEU A 248 -19.49 -1.48 4.95
N THR A 249 -19.75 -2.60 5.60
CA THR A 249 -18.69 -3.37 6.26
C THR A 249 -17.92 -4.13 5.20
N LEU A 250 -16.97 -3.45 4.56
CA LEU A 250 -16.04 -4.09 3.64
C LEU A 250 -15.11 -4.99 4.45
N ASN A 251 -15.25 -6.31 4.27
CA ASN A 251 -14.26 -7.25 4.79
C ASN A 251 -12.95 -7.07 4.01
N GLU A 252 -11.80 -7.42 4.59
CA GLU A 252 -10.50 -7.36 3.89
C GLU A 252 -10.50 -8.18 2.58
N ASP A 253 -11.38 -9.18 2.44
CA ASP A 253 -11.59 -9.98 1.23
C ASP A 253 -12.51 -9.34 0.17
N SER A 254 -13.10 -8.18 0.47
CA SER A 254 -13.98 -7.42 -0.45
C SER A 254 -13.11 -6.56 -1.35
N ILE A 255 -12.38 -7.20 -2.26
CA ILE A 255 -11.33 -6.55 -3.07
C ILE A 255 -11.95 -5.56 -4.06
N LEU A 256 -12.05 -4.30 -3.64
CA LEU A 256 -12.24 -3.12 -4.49
C LEU A 256 -10.88 -2.44 -4.62
N ASP A 257 -10.07 -2.90 -5.57
CA ASP A 257 -8.71 -2.43 -5.79
C ASP A 257 -8.52 -1.90 -7.24
N GLU A 258 -7.35 -1.35 -7.53
CA GLU A 258 -7.03 -0.84 -8.87
C GLU A 258 -6.85 -1.95 -9.92
N ASN A 259 -7.05 -3.23 -9.58
CA ASN A 259 -7.06 -4.32 -10.54
C ASN A 259 -8.43 -4.50 -11.21
N ASP A 260 -9.50 -3.91 -10.65
CA ASP A 260 -10.81 -3.88 -11.27
C ASP A 260 -10.98 -2.63 -12.16
N PRO A 261 -11.02 -2.77 -13.51
CA PRO A 261 -11.17 -1.63 -14.40
C PRO A 261 -12.53 -0.94 -14.26
N ILE A 262 -13.57 -1.64 -13.82
CA ILE A 262 -14.89 -1.05 -13.57
C ILE A 262 -14.82 -0.20 -12.31
N TRP A 263 -14.15 -0.68 -11.26
CA TRP A 263 -13.89 0.10 -10.07
C TRP A 263 -13.14 1.40 -10.40
N LEU A 264 -12.01 1.31 -11.10
CA LEU A 264 -11.23 2.47 -11.51
C LEU A 264 -12.04 3.51 -12.29
N ALA A 265 -12.90 3.06 -13.20
CA ALA A 265 -13.71 3.95 -14.03
C ALA A 265 -14.86 4.63 -13.26
N MET A 266 -15.34 4.02 -12.17
CA MET A 266 -16.58 4.43 -11.51
C MET A 266 -16.40 4.93 -10.08
N ARG A 267 -15.26 4.67 -9.42
CA ARG A 267 -15.04 4.92 -7.98
C ARG A 267 -15.28 6.36 -7.54
N HIS A 268 -15.01 7.33 -8.40
CA HIS A 268 -15.19 8.77 -8.09
C HIS A 268 -16.50 9.35 -8.64
N ASN A 269 -17.32 8.55 -9.31
CA ASN A 269 -18.58 9.03 -9.88
C ASN A 269 -19.66 9.09 -8.80
N HIS A 270 -20.58 10.04 -8.96
CA HIS A 270 -21.78 10.11 -8.15
C HIS A 270 -22.60 8.81 -8.28
N ILE A 271 -23.14 8.32 -7.16
CA ILE A 271 -23.77 7.00 -7.12
C ILE A 271 -24.95 6.83 -8.10
N ALA A 272 -25.70 7.90 -8.37
CA ALA A 272 -26.78 7.88 -9.35
C ALA A 272 -26.29 7.49 -10.77
N VAL A 273 -25.12 7.99 -11.18
CA VAL A 273 -24.51 7.66 -12.48
C VAL A 273 -24.06 6.20 -12.50
N VAL A 274 -23.50 5.74 -11.38
CA VAL A 274 -23.00 4.37 -11.23
C VAL A 274 -24.14 3.36 -11.31
N SER A 275 -25.26 3.63 -10.63
CA SER A 275 -26.46 2.79 -10.70
C SER A 275 -27.01 2.68 -12.13
N ALA A 276 -27.06 3.80 -12.87
CA ALA A 276 -27.51 3.82 -14.25
C ALA A 276 -26.55 3.03 -15.18
N HIS A 277 -25.24 3.22 -15.00
CA HIS A 277 -24.22 2.55 -15.79
C HIS A 277 -24.24 1.03 -15.58
N VAL A 278 -24.33 0.56 -14.34
CA VAL A 278 -24.43 -0.88 -14.03
C VAL A 278 -25.70 -1.47 -14.63
N GLY A 279 -26.84 -0.79 -14.51
CA GLY A 279 -28.09 -1.23 -15.13
C GLY A 279 -28.01 -1.37 -16.65
N SER A 280 -27.34 -0.42 -17.31
CA SER A 280 -27.11 -0.46 -18.76
C SER A 280 -26.14 -1.58 -19.16
N LYS A 281 -25.00 -1.71 -18.45
CA LYS A 281 -23.99 -2.74 -18.74
C LYS A 281 -24.53 -4.15 -18.52
N MET A 282 -25.37 -4.33 -17.50
CA MET A 282 -26.05 -5.60 -17.24
C MET A 282 -26.99 -5.99 -18.40
N LYS A 283 -27.75 -5.03 -18.95
CA LYS A 283 -28.60 -5.25 -20.13
C LYS A 283 -27.78 -5.55 -21.39
N GLU A 284 -26.66 -4.84 -21.60
CA GLU A 284 -25.76 -5.07 -22.74
C GLU A 284 -25.14 -6.47 -22.72
N LEU A 285 -24.62 -6.90 -21.56
CA LEU A 285 -24.02 -8.22 -21.41
C LEU A 285 -25.06 -9.34 -21.60
N GLN A 286 -26.30 -9.14 -21.11
CA GLN A 286 -27.40 -10.06 -21.38
C GLN A 286 -27.72 -10.14 -22.87
N GLY A 287 -27.82 -8.99 -23.56
CA GLY A 287 -28.11 -8.94 -24.99
C GLY A 287 -27.01 -9.57 -25.87
N ARG A 288 -25.74 -9.34 -25.53
CA ARG A 288 -24.59 -9.83 -26.33
C ARG A 288 -24.38 -11.34 -26.20
N GLU A 289 -24.61 -11.91 -25.02
CA GLU A 289 -24.52 -13.36 -24.80
C GLU A 289 -25.73 -14.09 -25.43
N VAL A 290 -26.94 -13.52 -25.33
CA VAL A 290 -28.14 -14.03 -26.02
C VAL A 290 -27.95 -14.00 -27.54
N ALA A 291 -27.26 -12.98 -28.08
CA ALA A 291 -26.97 -12.89 -29.51
C ALA A 291 -25.90 -13.90 -29.99
N LYS A 292 -24.95 -14.28 -29.13
CA LYS A 292 -23.92 -15.29 -29.45
C LYS A 292 -24.45 -16.73 -29.37
N MET A 293 -25.42 -16.98 -28.51
CA MET A 293 -26.04 -18.30 -28.35
C MET A 293 -27.30 -18.41 -29.22
N LYS A 294 -27.12 -18.75 -30.49
CA LYS A 294 -28.26 -19.17 -31.33
C LYS A 294 -28.92 -20.40 -30.70
N SER A 295 -30.16 -20.24 -30.24
CA SER A 295 -31.15 -21.30 -29.92
C SER A 295 -31.16 -21.99 -28.55
N ALA A 296 -30.63 -21.41 -27.46
CA ALA A 296 -30.96 -21.89 -26.10
C ALA A 296 -32.12 -21.10 -25.48
N LYS A 297 -32.98 -21.75 -24.68
CA LYS A 297 -34.11 -21.10 -23.99
C LYS A 297 -33.56 -19.97 -23.11
N VAL A 298 -34.10 -18.76 -23.28
CA VAL A 298 -33.68 -17.51 -22.59
C VAL A 298 -33.50 -17.68 -21.06
N LYS A 299 -34.28 -18.55 -20.42
CA LYS A 299 -34.18 -18.86 -18.98
C LYS A 299 -32.92 -19.66 -18.58
N GLU A 300 -32.46 -20.58 -19.41
CA GLU A 300 -31.24 -21.38 -19.14
C GLU A 300 -29.97 -20.53 -19.32
N ILE A 301 -29.96 -19.66 -20.34
CA ILE A 301 -28.88 -18.69 -20.58
C ILE A 301 -28.76 -17.71 -19.40
N SER A 302 -29.87 -17.23 -18.85
CA SER A 302 -29.87 -16.36 -17.66
C SER A 302 -29.27 -17.04 -16.42
N ASN A 303 -29.49 -18.34 -16.25
CA ASN A 303 -28.92 -19.11 -15.14
C ASN A 303 -27.41 -19.38 -15.31
N ILE A 304 -26.96 -19.66 -16.54
CA ILE A 304 -25.52 -19.81 -16.86
C ILE A 304 -24.79 -18.47 -16.67
N MET A 305 -25.40 -17.36 -17.09
CA MET A 305 -24.82 -16.02 -16.92
C MET A 305 -24.67 -15.64 -15.44
N LYS A 306 -25.63 -16.02 -14.58
CA LYS A 306 -25.55 -15.88 -13.11
C LYS A 306 -24.47 -16.77 -12.47
N SER A 307 -23.94 -17.76 -13.19
CA SER A 307 -22.91 -18.68 -12.69
C SER A 307 -21.48 -18.27 -13.03
N LEU A 308 -21.29 -17.24 -13.88
CA LEU A 308 -19.95 -16.74 -14.23
C LEU A 308 -19.29 -16.03 -13.02
N PRO A 309 -18.08 -16.42 -12.61
CA PRO A 309 -17.44 -15.87 -11.40
C PRO A 309 -17.23 -14.36 -11.42
N ALA A 310 -16.86 -13.79 -12.58
CA ALA A 310 -16.70 -12.34 -12.74
C ALA A 310 -18.05 -11.59 -12.64
N HIS A 311 -19.12 -12.18 -13.19
CA HIS A 311 -20.48 -11.64 -13.07
C HIS A 311 -20.99 -11.71 -11.64
N GLN A 312 -20.72 -12.81 -10.93
CA GLN A 312 -21.08 -12.96 -9.52
C GLN A 312 -20.40 -11.92 -8.64
N ARG A 313 -19.11 -11.64 -8.83
CA ARG A 313 -18.38 -10.64 -8.01
C ARG A 313 -18.93 -9.22 -8.19
N ILE A 314 -19.11 -8.79 -9.44
CA ILE A 314 -19.66 -7.47 -9.75
C ILE A 314 -21.09 -7.37 -9.18
N VAL A 315 -21.95 -8.34 -9.48
CA VAL A 315 -23.34 -8.32 -9.01
C VAL A 315 -23.43 -8.44 -7.49
N GLN A 316 -22.59 -9.22 -6.81
CA GLN A 316 -22.59 -9.34 -5.35
C GLN A 316 -22.15 -8.03 -4.69
N ASN A 317 -21.04 -7.43 -5.13
CA ASN A 317 -20.54 -6.17 -4.56
C ASN A 317 -21.55 -5.04 -4.77
N PHE A 318 -22.08 -4.90 -6.00
CA PHE A 318 -23.08 -3.89 -6.31
C PHE A 318 -24.45 -4.17 -5.69
N SER A 319 -24.89 -5.43 -5.60
CA SER A 319 -26.17 -5.75 -4.95
C SER A 319 -26.10 -5.56 -3.44
N ALA A 320 -24.97 -5.86 -2.80
CA ALA A 320 -24.74 -5.54 -1.40
C ALA A 320 -24.77 -4.02 -1.19
N PHE A 321 -24.12 -3.27 -2.07
CA PHE A 321 -24.14 -1.81 -2.07
C PHE A 321 -25.57 -1.25 -2.22
N ILE A 322 -26.35 -1.69 -3.22
CA ILE A 322 -27.73 -1.24 -3.45
C ILE A 322 -28.64 -1.61 -2.28
N LYS A 323 -28.44 -2.80 -1.67
CA LYS A 323 -29.21 -3.23 -0.51
C LYS A 323 -28.91 -2.35 0.71
N ALA A 324 -27.64 -2.05 0.97
CA ALA A 324 -27.25 -1.19 2.08
C ALA A 324 -27.75 0.26 1.91
N THR A 325 -27.66 0.81 0.70
CA THR A 325 -28.18 2.16 0.40
C THR A 325 -29.70 2.23 0.52
N LYS A 326 -30.44 1.26 -0.05
CA LYS A 326 -31.92 1.25 0.08
C LYS A 326 -32.40 1.11 1.53
N THR A 327 -31.68 0.38 2.37
CA THR A 327 -32.06 0.15 3.77
C THR A 327 -31.90 1.43 4.62
N ARG A 328 -31.01 2.34 4.25
CA ARG A 328 -30.71 3.57 5.02
C ARG A 328 -31.27 4.86 4.44
N VAL A 329 -31.60 4.91 3.14
CA VAL A 329 -32.28 6.05 2.49
C VAL A 329 -33.79 6.13 2.83
N GLN A 330 -34.33 5.15 3.55
CA GLN A 330 -35.71 5.17 4.07
C GLN A 330 -35.84 5.81 5.47
N LEU A 331 -34.77 6.41 5.98
CA LEU A 331 -34.75 7.34 7.13
C LEU A 331 -34.48 8.74 6.59
#